data_AF-C8ND43-F1
#
_entry.id   AF-C8ND43-F1
#
_cell.length_a   1.000
_cell.length_b   1.000
_cell.length_c   1.000
_cell.angle_alpha   90.00
_cell.angle_beta   90.00
_cell.angle_gamma   90.00
#
_symmetry.space_group_name_H-M   'P 1'
#
loop_
_entity.id
_entity.type
_entity.pdbx_description
1 polymer ?
#
loop_
_entity_poly.entity_id
_entity_poly.type
_entity_poly.pdbx_seq_one_letter_code
_entity_poly.pdbx_strand_id
1 'polypeptide(L)'
;MKHEKRLLAHAKKQRQQMPDAERELWYHLRDRRLGGRKFRRQEPIGPYVGDFVCHQPKLVVEADGGQHLEQAAYDAERSRYLESRG
;
A
#
# COMPACT_ATOMS: atom_id res chain seq x y z
N MET A 1 -3.09 -12.30 16.15
CA MET A 1 -4.52 -12.42 16.57
C MET A 1 -5.26 -11.08 16.67
N LYS A 2 -5.07 -10.22 17.70
CA LYS A 2 -5.81 -8.92 17.79
C LYS A 2 -5.28 -7.83 16.85
N HIS A 3 -3.95 -7.72 16.73
CA HIS A 3 -3.29 -6.69 15.91
C HIS A 3 -3.59 -6.86 14.41
N GLU A 4 -3.48 -8.08 13.91
CA GLU A 4 -3.82 -8.46 12.53
C GLU A 4 -5.28 -8.16 12.16
N LYS A 5 -6.24 -8.43 13.07
CA LYS A 5 -7.65 -8.07 12.86
C LYS A 5 -7.84 -6.55 12.72
N ARG A 6 -7.10 -5.75 13.49
CA ARG A 6 -7.14 -4.27 13.36
C ARG A 6 -6.56 -3.81 12.03
N LEU A 7 -5.46 -4.41 11.58
CA LEU A 7 -4.84 -4.08 10.29
C LEU A 7 -5.76 -4.41 9.10
N LEU A 8 -6.42 -5.56 9.14
CA LEU A 8 -7.41 -5.95 8.12
C LEU A 8 -8.63 -5.02 8.09
N ALA A 9 -9.12 -4.63 9.28
CA ALA A 9 -10.22 -3.66 9.38
C ALA A 9 -9.81 -2.27 8.85
N HIS A 10 -8.57 -1.85 9.15
CA HIS A 10 -8.00 -0.61 8.65
C HIS A 10 -7.89 -0.61 7.13
N ALA A 11 -7.27 -1.64 6.53
CA ALA A 11 -7.18 -1.81 5.09
C ALA A 11 -8.58 -1.83 4.42
N LYS A 12 -9.58 -2.48 5.05
CA LYS A 12 -10.96 -2.44 4.54
C LYS A 12 -11.53 -1.02 4.55
N LYS A 13 -11.33 -0.26 5.61
CA LYS A 13 -11.80 1.13 5.73
C LYS A 13 -11.15 2.02 4.67
N GLN A 14 -9.83 1.91 4.49
CA GLN A 14 -9.11 2.63 3.44
C GLN A 14 -9.69 2.30 2.05
N ARG A 15 -10.15 1.06 1.81
CA ARG A 15 -10.71 0.69 0.49
C ARG A 15 -12.02 1.37 0.19
N GLN A 16 -12.75 1.74 1.23
CA GLN A 16 -14.02 2.45 1.16
C GLN A 16 -13.81 3.97 1.11
N GLN A 17 -12.72 4.47 1.67
CA GLN A 17 -12.44 5.90 1.85
C GLN A 17 -11.21 6.36 1.05
N MET A 18 -10.98 5.73 -0.10
CA MET A 18 -9.84 6.00 -0.96
C MET A 18 -9.88 7.46 -1.48
N PRO A 19 -8.83 8.27 -1.22
CA PRO A 19 -8.66 9.61 -1.78
C PRO A 19 -8.76 9.62 -3.31
N ASP A 20 -9.13 10.76 -3.89
CA ASP A 20 -9.36 10.85 -5.34
C ASP A 20 -8.08 10.58 -6.14
N ALA A 21 -6.92 11.06 -5.68
CA ALA A 21 -5.62 10.75 -6.29
C ALA A 21 -5.32 9.23 -6.31
N GLU A 22 -5.55 8.54 -5.18
CA GLU A 22 -5.41 7.07 -5.14
C GLU A 22 -6.42 6.38 -6.05
N ARG A 23 -7.64 6.92 -6.17
CA ARG A 23 -8.69 6.34 -7.01
C ARG A 23 -8.36 6.43 -8.49
N GLU A 24 -7.83 7.56 -8.93
CA GLU A 24 -7.33 7.76 -10.29
C GLU A 24 -6.16 6.81 -10.58
N LEU A 25 -5.19 6.71 -9.67
CA LEU A 25 -4.09 5.76 -9.82
C LEU A 25 -4.60 4.31 -9.87
N TRP A 26 -5.57 3.95 -9.02
CA TRP A 26 -6.17 2.61 -9.02
C TRP A 26 -6.86 2.28 -10.35
N TYR A 27 -7.50 3.26 -11.00
CA TYR A 27 -8.12 3.07 -12.32
C TYR A 27 -7.10 2.59 -13.36
N HIS A 28 -5.86 3.09 -13.31
CA HIS A 28 -4.78 2.71 -14.21
C HIS A 28 -4.12 1.37 -13.82
N LEU A 29 -4.12 1.00 -12.54
CA LEU A 29 -3.44 -0.20 -12.06
C LEU A 29 -4.31 -1.47 -12.04
N ARG A 30 -5.64 -1.31 -11.86
CA ARG A 30 -6.57 -2.45 -11.75
C ARG A 30 -6.68 -3.27 -13.03
N ASP A 31 -7.24 -4.46 -12.92
CA ASP A 31 -7.58 -5.32 -14.06
C ASP A 31 -6.41 -5.58 -15.01
N ARG A 32 -5.17 -5.58 -14.49
CA ARG A 32 -3.94 -5.79 -15.26
C ARG A 32 -3.69 -4.77 -16.36
N ARG A 33 -4.30 -3.58 -16.26
CA ARG A 33 -4.19 -2.50 -17.25
C ARG A 33 -2.76 -1.99 -17.43
N LEU A 34 -1.96 -2.00 -16.37
CA LEU A 34 -0.54 -1.64 -16.45
C LEU A 34 0.31 -2.86 -16.83
N GLY A 35 0.59 -3.01 -18.12
CA GLY A 35 1.54 -3.99 -18.65
C GLY A 35 1.21 -5.45 -18.29
N GLY A 36 -0.07 -5.80 -18.11
CA GLY A 36 -0.49 -7.15 -17.73
C GLY A 36 -0.27 -7.52 -16.26
N ARG A 37 0.29 -6.61 -15.45
CA ARG A 37 0.69 -6.87 -14.06
C ARG A 37 -0.49 -6.77 -13.11
N LYS A 38 -0.59 -7.72 -12.19
CA LYS A 38 -1.65 -7.75 -11.18
C LYS A 38 -1.26 -6.87 -9.99
N PHE A 39 -1.96 -5.75 -9.84
CA PHE A 39 -1.90 -4.92 -8.65
C PHE A 39 -3.06 -5.26 -7.70
N ARG A 40 -2.78 -5.18 -6.40
CA ARG A 40 -3.75 -5.21 -5.30
C ARG A 40 -3.68 -3.86 -4.60
N ARG A 41 -4.80 -3.37 -4.08
CA ARG A 41 -4.85 -2.10 -3.34
C ARG A 41 -4.99 -2.31 -1.84
N GLN A 42 -4.28 -1.50 -1.05
CA GLN A 42 -4.29 -1.45 0.40
C GLN A 42 -4.11 -2.86 0.98
N GLU A 43 -3.01 -3.50 0.60
CA GLU A 43 -2.69 -4.87 0.99
C GLU A 43 -1.83 -4.87 2.27
N PRO A 44 -2.24 -5.59 3.32
CA PRO A 44 -1.40 -5.79 4.49
C PRO A 44 -0.11 -6.52 4.12
N ILE A 45 1.03 -5.94 4.50
CA ILE A 45 2.37 -6.52 4.39
C ILE A 45 3.02 -6.41 5.77
N GLY A 46 2.98 -7.51 6.52
CA GLY A 46 3.48 -7.52 7.89
C GLY A 46 2.69 -6.55 8.79
N PRO A 47 3.36 -5.62 9.49
CA PRO A 47 2.67 -4.62 10.31
C PRO A 47 2.16 -3.41 9.51
N TYR A 48 2.44 -3.33 8.20
CA TYR A 48 2.10 -2.20 7.34
C TYR A 48 0.98 -2.52 6.36
N VAL A 49 0.41 -1.49 5.75
CA VAL A 49 -0.46 -1.59 4.57
C VAL A 49 0.22 -0.80 3.45
N GLY A 50 0.37 -1.41 2.28
CA GLY A 50 0.85 -0.74 1.07
C GLY A 50 -0.31 -0.34 0.17
N ASP A 51 -0.29 0.86 -0.39
CA ASP A 51 -1.40 1.41 -1.18
C ASP A 51 -1.66 0.60 -2.44
N PHE A 52 -0.61 0.28 -3.20
CA PHE A 52 -0.68 -0.59 -4.36
C PHE A 52 0.48 -1.58 -4.40
N VAL A 53 0.16 -2.87 -4.46
CA VAL A 53 1.13 -3.96 -4.34
C VAL A 53 1.06 -4.86 -5.56
N CYS A 54 2.22 -5.08 -6.18
CA CYS A 54 2.41 -6.05 -7.25
C CYS A 54 3.42 -7.10 -6.82
N HIS A 55 2.96 -8.32 -6.55
CA HIS A 55 3.82 -9.44 -6.13
C HIS A 55 4.83 -9.88 -7.19
N GLN A 56 4.64 -9.50 -8.47
CA GLN A 56 5.55 -9.78 -9.56
C GLN A 56 5.70 -8.52 -10.44
N PRO A 57 6.68 -7.66 -10.13
CA PRO A 57 8.05 -8.05 -9.72
C PRO A 57 8.41 -7.81 -8.25
N LYS A 58 7.47 -7.83 -7.29
CA LYS A 58 7.64 -7.37 -5.90
C LYS A 58 7.84 -5.86 -5.81
N LEU A 59 6.84 -5.13 -6.32
CA LEU A 59 6.80 -3.67 -6.31
C LEU A 59 5.67 -3.19 -5.39
N VAL A 60 5.98 -2.21 -4.55
CA VAL A 60 5.00 -1.44 -3.79
C VAL A 60 5.03 0.01 -4.32
N VAL A 61 3.86 0.59 -4.57
CA VAL A 61 3.68 1.98 -4.99
C VAL A 61 2.79 2.66 -3.95
N GLU A 62 3.27 3.76 -3.37
CA GLU A 62 2.52 4.60 -2.43
C GLU A 62 2.09 5.89 -3.15
N ALA A 63 0.86 6.34 -2.91
CA ALA A 63 0.38 7.62 -3.41
C ALA A 63 0.62 8.66 -2.31
N ASP A 64 1.73 9.39 -2.41
CA ASP A 64 2.16 10.28 -1.32
C ASP A 64 1.16 11.45 -1.13
N GLY A 65 0.58 11.52 0.07
CA GLY A 65 -0.36 12.56 0.50
C GLY A 65 0.31 13.70 1.28
N GLY A 66 1.65 13.71 1.38
CA GLY A 66 2.43 14.74 2.04
C GLY A 66 3.29 14.18 3.17
N GLN A 67 4.60 14.30 3.03
CA GLN A 67 5.57 13.92 4.05
C GLN A 67 5.62 15.00 5.15
N HIS A 68 5.06 14.73 6.32
CA HIS A 68 5.37 15.52 7.52
C HIS A 68 6.73 15.05 8.09
N LEU A 69 7.57 16.00 8.52
CA LEU A 69 8.92 15.72 9.05
C LEU A 69 8.93 14.73 10.23
N GLU A 70 7.84 14.63 10.98
CA GLU A 70 7.67 13.69 12.08
C GLU A 70 7.52 12.22 11.61
N GLN A 71 7.23 11.99 10.33
CA GLN A 71 6.99 10.67 9.75
C GLN A 71 8.28 10.01 9.22
N ALA A 72 9.38 10.76 9.06
CA ALA A 72 10.58 10.28 8.37
C ALA A 72 11.23 9.04 9.01
N ALA A 73 11.26 8.94 10.34
CA ALA A 73 11.80 7.77 11.03
C ALA A 73 10.92 6.53 10.83
N TYR A 74 9.59 6.70 10.87
CA TYR A 74 8.63 5.65 10.60
C TYR A 74 8.71 5.18 9.15
N ASP A 75 8.82 6.12 8.20
CA ASP A 75 8.95 5.81 6.77
C ASP A 75 10.25 5.06 6.49
N ALA A 76 11.35 5.43 7.14
CA ALA A 76 12.62 4.73 7.01
C ALA A 76 12.56 3.29 7.56
N GLU A 77 11.90 3.07 8.70
CA GLU A 77 11.68 1.72 9.25
C GLU A 77 10.79 0.88 8.32
N ARG A 78 9.69 1.48 7.84
CA ARG A 78 8.75 0.87 6.91
C ARG A 78 9.44 0.47 5.60
N SER A 79 10.22 1.36 5.00
CA SER A 79 10.98 1.08 3.78
C SER A 79 11.95 -0.08 4.00
N ARG A 80 12.76 -0.05 5.06
CA ARG A 80 13.67 -1.16 5.40
C ARG A 80 12.94 -2.48 5.57
N TYR A 81 11.78 -2.48 6.24
CA TYR A 81 10.98 -3.68 6.41
C TYR A 81 10.50 -4.22 5.06
N LEU A 82 9.89 -3.37 4.22
CA LEU A 82 9.37 -3.79 2.92
C LEU A 82 10.49 -4.29 2.00
N GLU A 83 11.65 -3.63 1.98
CA GLU A 83 12.84 -4.06 1.23
C GLU A 83 13.36 -5.41 1.72
N SER A 84 13.36 -5.66 3.05
CA SER A 84 13.76 -6.97 3.61
C SER A 84 12.80 -8.12 3.25
N ARG A 85 11.59 -7.79 2.79
CA ARG A 85 10.58 -8.74 2.30
C ARG A 85 10.70 -8.97 0.78
N GLY A 86 11.70 -8.36 0.16
CA GLY A 86 12.20 -8.62 -1.19
C GLY A 86 12.87 -9.97 -1.29
#